data_AF-A0A6H9HHF8-F1
#
_entry.id   AF-A0A6H9HHF8-F1
#
_cell.length_a   1.000
_cell.length_b   1.000
_cell.length_c   1.000
_cell.angle_alpha   90.00
_cell.angle_beta   90.00
_cell.angle_gamma   90.00
#
_symmetry.space_group_name_H-M   'P 1'
#
loop_
_entity.id
_entity.type
_entity.pdbx_description
1 polymer ?
#
loop_
_entity_poly.entity_id
_entity_poly.type
_entity_poly.pdbx_seq_one_letter_code
_entity_poly.pdbx_strand_id
1 'polypeptide(L)' 'MLEWRESGGPRVSPPSRRGFGTRLIERSFMGEKGDAALDYRPEGLYCRISFILPKAS' A
#
# COMPACT_ATOMS: atom_id res chain seq x y z
N MET A 1 8.96 7.39 -4.30
CA MET A 1 8.04 6.25 -4.44
C MET A 1 8.60 5.10 -3.64
N LEU A 2 7.78 4.46 -2.82
CA LEU A 2 8.12 3.31 -2.00
C LEU A 2 7.26 2.13 -2.45
N GLU A 3 7.88 0.95 -2.51
CA GLU A 3 7.20 -0.30 -2.84
C GLU A 3 7.33 -1.25 -1.65
N TRP A 4 6.20 -1.78 -1.22
CA TRP A 4 6.15 -2.86 -0.24
C TRP A 4 5.59 -4.10 -0.92
N ARG A 5 6.38 -5.16 -0.90
CA ARG A 5 6.02 -6.48 -1.43
C ARG A 5 6.10 -7.52 -0.32
N GLU A 6 5.01 -8.24 -0.11
CA GLU A 6 4.99 -9.44 0.71
C GLU A 6 5.28 -10.69 -0.15
N SER A 7 5.93 -11.68 0.44
CA SER A 7 6.29 -12.92 -0.26
C SER A 7 6.48 -14.09 0.71
N GLY A 8 6.33 -15.32 0.21
CA GLY A 8 6.53 -16.55 1.01
C GLY A 8 5.31 -16.94 1.86
N GLY A 9 4.21 -16.20 1.76
CA GLY A 9 2.94 -16.53 2.41
C GLY A 9 2.05 -17.47 1.58
N PRO A 10 0.87 -17.85 2.12
CA PRO A 10 -0.15 -18.56 1.36
C PRO A 10 -0.70 -17.68 0.23
N ARG A 11 -1.41 -18.31 -0.72
CA ARG A 11 -2.05 -17.54 -1.80
C ARG A 11 -3.11 -16.59 -1.25
N VAL A 12 -3.03 -15.32 -1.68
CA VAL A 12 -3.99 -14.28 -1.27
C VAL A 12 -4.92 -13.88 -2.41
N SER A 13 -6.05 -13.27 -2.06
CA SER A 13 -7.02 -12.71 -2.98
C SER A 13 -7.54 -11.38 -2.42
N PRO A 14 -8.12 -10.49 -3.24
CA PRO A 14 -8.69 -9.26 -2.74
C PRO A 14 -9.73 -9.52 -1.64
N PRO A 15 -9.68 -8.78 -0.51
CA PRO A 15 -10.63 -8.98 0.58
C PRO A 15 -12.04 -8.57 0.16
N SER A 16 -13.06 -9.31 0.61
CA SER A 16 -14.47 -9.00 0.33
C SER A 16 -14.96 -7.72 1.03
N ARG A 17 -14.26 -7.26 2.07
CA ARG A 17 -14.56 -6.03 2.80
C ARG A 17 -13.30 -5.22 3.07
N ARG A 18 -13.38 -3.91 2.85
CA ARG A 18 -12.32 -2.96 3.26
C ARG A 18 -12.38 -2.70 4.76
N GLY A 19 -11.45 -3.31 5.49
CA GLY A 19 -11.30 -3.17 6.94
C GLY A 19 -10.55 -1.90 7.35
N PHE A 20 -10.33 -1.75 8.67
CA PHE A 20 -9.59 -0.61 9.23
C PHE A 20 -8.18 -0.49 8.64
N GLY A 21 -7.42 -1.59 8.56
CA GLY A 21 -6.05 -1.58 8.03
C GLY A 21 -5.94 -1.09 6.58
N THR A 22 -6.79 -1.59 5.68
CA THR A 22 -6.85 -1.14 4.27
C THR A 22 -7.10 0.36 4.19
N ARG A 23 -8.08 0.85 4.94
CA ARG A 23 -8.45 2.28 4.97
C ARG A 23 -7.37 3.14 5.61
N LEU A 24 -6.62 2.60 6.57
CA LEU A 24 -5.48 3.30 7.14
C LEU A 24 -4.42 3.52 6.07
N ILE A 25 -3.98 2.44 5.39
CA ILE A 25 -2.91 2.49 4.38
C ILE A 25 -3.27 3.45 3.23
N GLU A 26 -4.48 3.32 2.66
CA GLU A 26 -4.96 4.17 1.57
C GLU A 26 -4.98 5.67 1.96
N ARG A 27 -5.19 5.97 3.24
CA ARG A 27 -5.38 7.36 3.72
C ARG A 27 -4.15 7.98 4.34
N SER A 28 -3.14 7.19 4.71
CA SER A 28 -1.93 7.66 5.41
C SER A 28 -1.14 8.72 4.64
N PHE A 29 -1.27 8.79 3.31
CA PHE A 29 -0.43 9.65 2.46
C PHE A 29 -1.17 10.80 1.80
N MET A 30 -2.48 10.94 2.02
CA MET A 30 -3.28 12.02 1.42
C MET A 30 -2.80 13.43 1.81
N GLY A 31 -2.25 13.60 3.02
CA GLY A 31 -1.73 14.89 3.50
C GLY A 31 -0.43 15.33 2.80
N GLU A 32 0.37 14.38 2.30
CA GLU A 32 1.70 14.61 1.71
C GLU A 32 1.64 14.76 0.18
N LYS A 33 0.45 15.08 -0.36
CA LYS A 33 0.14 14.96 -1.81
C LYS A 33 0.55 13.60 -2.37
N GLY A 34 0.39 12.57 -1.55
CA GLY A 34 0.74 11.20 -1.84
C GLY A 34 -0.48 10.30 -1.97
N ASP A 35 -0.25 9.12 -2.51
CA ASP A 35 -1.25 8.08 -2.75
C ASP A 35 -0.66 6.69 -2.46
N ALA A 36 -1.51 5.77 -2.00
CA ALA A 36 -1.15 4.37 -1.80
C ALA A 36 -2.12 3.45 -2.53
N ALA A 37 -1.59 2.61 -3.41
CA ALA A 37 -2.35 1.62 -4.17
C ALA A 37 -2.02 0.21 -3.70
N LEU A 38 -3.05 -0.56 -3.35
CA LEU A 38 -2.95 -1.95 -2.91
C LEU A 38 -3.35 -2.91 -4.05
N ASP A 39 -2.48 -3.88 -4.33
CA ASP A 39 -2.65 -4.92 -5.34
C ASP A 39 -2.49 -6.30 -4.68
N TYR A 40 -3.61 -7.01 -4.53
CA TYR A 40 -3.66 -8.33 -3.90
C TYR A 40 -3.40 -9.43 -4.93
N ARG A 41 -2.13 -9.75 -5.17
CA ARG A 41 -1.72 -10.81 -6.10
C ARG A 41 -1.69 -12.17 -5.42
N PRO A 42 -1.90 -13.28 -6.14
CA PRO A 42 -1.82 -14.62 -5.54
C PRO A 42 -0.50 -14.90 -4.81
N GLU A 43 0.60 -14.24 -5.16
CA GLU A 43 1.92 -14.44 -4.54
C GLU A 43 2.15 -13.62 -3.26
N GLY A 44 1.27 -12.65 -2.97
CA GLY A 44 1.38 -11.73 -1.84
C GLY A 44 0.85 -10.33 -2.16
N LEU A 45 0.72 -9.49 -1.13
CA LEU A 45 0.35 -8.09 -1.29
C LEU A 45 1.48 -7.29 -1.95
N TYR A 46 1.12 -6.48 -2.94
CA TYR A 46 1.96 -5.42 -3.47
C TYR A 46 1.32 -4.08 -3.17
N CYS A 47 2.05 -3.20 -2.51
CA CYS A 47 1.64 -1.85 -2.22
C CYS A 47 2.60 -0.86 -2.86
N ARG A 48 2.06 0.08 -3.63
CA ARG A 48 2.82 1.18 -4.22
C ARG A 48 2.42 2.49 -3.56
N ILE A 49 3.40 3.16 -2.97
CA ILE A 49 3.19 4.41 -2.26
C ILE A 49 3.97 5.52 -2.97
N SER A 50 3.26 6.57 -3.35
CA SER A 50 3.84 7.78 -3.95
C SER A 50 3.65 8.95 -3.00
N PHE A 51 4.69 9.75 -2.80
CA PHE A 51 4.67 10.98 -2.00
C PHE A 51 5.88 11.83 -2.40
N ILE A 52 5.80 13.13 -2.12
CA ILE A 52 6.90 14.06 -2.35
C ILE A 52 7.86 13.95 -1.17
N LEU A 53 9.14 13.70 -1.44
CA LEU A 53 10.17 13.79 -0.41
C LEU A 53 10.49 15.28 -0.15
N PRO A 54 10.56 15.72 1.11
CA PRO A 54 11.14 17.02 1.39
C PRO A 54 12.60 17.04 0.91
N LYS A 55 13.05 18.20 0.42
CA LYS A 55 14.46 18.38 0.08
C LYS A 55 15.30 18.14 1.33
N ALA A 56 16.28 17.24 1.23
CA ALA A 56 17.30 17.11 2.25
C ALA A 56 18.12 18.42 2.29
N SER A 57 18.29 18.98 3.50
CA SER A 57 19.18 20.11 3.77
C SER A 57 20.64 19.69 3.79
#